data_AF-A0A2T2SL81-F1
#
_entry.id   AF-A0A2T2SL81-F1
#
_cell.length_a   1.000
_cell.length_b   1.000
_cell.length_c   1.000
_cell.angle_alpha   90.00
_cell.angle_beta   90.00
_cell.angle_gamma   90.00
#
_symmetry.space_group_name_H-M   'P 1'
#
loop_
_entity.id
_entity.type
_entity.pdbx_description
1 polymer ?
#
loop_
_entity_poly.entity_id
_entity_poly.type
_entity_poly.pdbx_seq_one_letter_code
_entity_poly.pdbx_strand_id
1 'polypeptide(L)'
;GSVDLRRYVPLGPGTTLGIKLFGGMAHPTARPTVVPFDRRFFSGGANSVRGWRLRELGPGEGLPFDTTASVQGGPSNILGGDIKLESSIEVRTILIQSFLAARWVGATFLDAGNVWFGPRNEGFGQDESGRDSGGQNSRAVQQEDARDGHFRGLESLLDVGVGTGAGIRLEWEYLVVRLDLAYRLHDPSPRNDDVFADDFSGPLLHFGIGQAF
;
A
#
# COMPACT_ATOMS: atom_id res chain seq x y z
N GLY A 1 -17.82 3.25 1.87
CA GLY A 1 -18.04 1.88 2.37
C GLY A 1 -16.82 1.04 2.09
N SER A 2 -16.67 -0.09 2.77
CA SER A 2 -15.59 -1.05 2.55
C SER A 2 -16.08 -2.48 2.73
N VAL A 3 -15.32 -3.41 2.15
CA VAL A 3 -15.52 -4.86 2.22
C VAL A 3 -14.17 -5.50 2.53
N ASP A 4 -14.13 -6.40 3.51
CA ASP A 4 -12.97 -7.22 3.85
C ASP A 4 -13.40 -8.69 3.79
N LEU A 5 -12.80 -9.45 2.86
CA LEU A 5 -13.03 -10.87 2.70
C LEU A 5 -11.76 -11.62 3.08
N ARG A 6 -11.89 -12.58 3.99
CA ARG A 6 -10.79 -13.44 4.42
C ARG A 6 -11.18 -14.91 4.31
N ARG A 7 -10.28 -15.73 3.78
CA ARG A 7 -10.46 -17.18 3.70
C ARG A 7 -9.20 -17.89 4.18
N TYR A 8 -9.39 -18.92 4.98
CA TYR A 8 -8.31 -19.80 5.43
C TYR A 8 -8.60 -21.21 4.95
N VAL A 9 -7.61 -21.83 4.30
CA VAL A 9 -7.70 -23.17 3.72
C VAL A 9 -6.56 -24.01 4.30
N PRO A 10 -6.85 -25.08 5.05
CA PRO A 10 -5.81 -26.01 5.46
C PRO A 10 -5.29 -26.75 4.22
N LEU A 11 -3.97 -26.71 3.99
CA LEU A 11 -3.34 -27.42 2.87
C LEU A 11 -2.76 -28.78 3.29
N GLY A 12 -2.55 -28.98 4.59
CA GLY A 12 -2.00 -30.20 5.15
C GLY A 12 -1.76 -30.07 6.66
N PRO A 13 -1.15 -31.09 7.30
CA PRO A 13 -0.85 -31.05 8.72
C PRO A 13 0.01 -29.83 9.08
N GLY A 14 -0.57 -28.89 9.83
CA GLY A 14 0.12 -27.69 10.29
C GLY A 14 0.42 -26.63 9.22
N THR A 15 -0.12 -26.78 8.00
CA THR A 15 0.03 -25.80 6.92
C THR A 15 -1.32 -25.20 6.55
N THR A 16 -1.41 -23.87 6.53
CA THR A 16 -2.62 -23.12 6.19
C THR A 16 -2.32 -22.04 5.16
N LEU A 17 -3.13 -21.98 4.12
CA LEU A 17 -3.19 -20.87 3.18
C LEU A 17 -4.22 -19.85 3.67
N GLY A 18 -3.80 -18.61 3.86
CA GLY A 18 -4.67 -17.46 4.06
C GLY A 18 -4.77 -16.63 2.78
N ILE A 19 -5.99 -16.19 2.48
CA ILE A 19 -6.27 -15.25 1.39
C ILE A 19 -7.07 -14.10 1.99
N LYS A 20 -6.69 -12.86 1.68
CA LYS A 20 -7.39 -11.63 2.04
C LYS A 20 -7.65 -10.83 0.78
N LEU A 21 -8.84 -10.26 0.67
CA LEU A 21 -9.21 -9.27 -0.33
C LEU A 21 -9.92 -8.13 0.39
N PHE A 22 -9.48 -6.90 0.15
CA PHE A 22 -10.05 -5.70 0.73
C PHE A 22 -10.37 -4.71 -0.39
N GLY A 23 -11.58 -4.15 -0.36
CA GLY A 23 -12.00 -3.08 -1.26
C GLY A 23 -12.69 -1.97 -0.48
N GLY A 24 -12.39 -0.72 -0.81
CA GLY A 24 -12.96 0.45 -0.16
C GLY A 24 -13.22 1.59 -1.14
N MET A 25 -14.30 2.32 -0.94
CA MET A 25 -14.58 3.58 -1.63
C MET A 25 -15.20 4.60 -0.68
N ALA A 26 -14.73 5.84 -0.76
CA ALA A 26 -15.24 7.00 -0.07
C ALA A 26 -15.69 8.01 -1.12
N HIS A 27 -16.95 8.41 -1.08
CA HIS A 27 -17.52 9.32 -2.07
C HIS A 27 -18.13 10.54 -1.36
N PRO A 28 -17.59 11.76 -1.57
CA PRO A 28 -18.16 12.96 -1.01
C PRO A 28 -19.45 13.31 -1.75
N THR A 29 -20.57 13.39 -1.02
CA THR A 29 -21.90 13.67 -1.59
C THR A 29 -22.19 15.16 -1.71
N ALA A 30 -21.62 15.98 -0.83
CA ALA A 30 -21.75 17.45 -0.80
C ALA A 30 -20.39 18.13 -1.02
N ARG A 31 -20.37 19.46 -1.01
CA ARG A 31 -19.12 20.23 -0.94
C ARG A 31 -18.56 20.19 0.49
N PRO A 32 -17.23 20.10 0.68
CA PRO A 32 -16.18 20.03 -0.34
C PRO A 32 -16.14 18.68 -1.08
N THR A 33 -15.66 18.67 -2.33
CA THR A 33 -15.58 17.50 -3.22
C THR A 33 -14.43 16.54 -2.89
N VAL A 34 -13.75 16.79 -1.77
CA VAL A 34 -12.60 16.03 -1.28
C VAL A 34 -12.99 15.33 0.02
N VAL A 35 -12.63 14.06 0.16
CA VAL A 35 -12.89 13.30 1.39
C VAL A 35 -11.98 13.83 2.52
N PRO A 36 -12.53 14.12 3.72
CA PRO A 36 -11.74 14.49 4.89
C PRO A 36 -10.66 13.45 5.23
N PHE A 37 -9.48 13.90 5.68
CA PHE A 37 -8.31 13.04 5.90
C PHE A 37 -8.59 11.83 6.82
N ASP A 38 -9.41 12.01 7.87
CA ASP A 38 -9.82 10.97 8.82
C ASP A 38 -10.72 9.89 8.20
N ARG A 39 -11.25 10.14 6.99
CA ARG A 39 -12.13 9.24 6.24
C ARG A 39 -11.50 8.71 4.95
N ARG A 40 -10.24 9.05 4.69
CA ARG A 40 -9.49 8.52 3.54
C ARG A 40 -8.95 7.13 3.82
N PHE A 41 -8.68 6.41 2.76
CA PHE A 41 -7.96 5.16 2.80
C PHE A 41 -6.46 5.38 2.68
N PHE A 42 -5.70 4.48 3.29
CA PHE A 42 -4.25 4.44 3.20
C PHE A 42 -3.77 3.01 2.96
N SER A 43 -2.62 2.85 2.31
CA SER A 43 -1.98 1.56 2.05
C SER A 43 -0.50 1.57 2.47
N GLY A 44 0.05 0.39 2.73
CA GLY A 44 1.40 0.17 3.24
C GLY A 44 1.45 -0.11 4.74
N GLY A 45 2.41 -0.94 5.14
CA GLY A 45 2.69 -1.33 6.52
C GLY A 45 2.34 -2.81 6.84
N ALA A 46 2.64 -3.23 8.06
CA ALA A 46 2.62 -4.64 8.48
C ALA A 46 1.25 -5.37 8.38
N ASN A 47 0.14 -4.61 8.32
CA ASN A 47 -1.23 -5.12 8.27
C ASN A 47 -1.94 -4.84 6.91
N SER A 48 -1.19 -4.31 5.95
CA SER A 48 -1.63 -3.88 4.62
C SER A 48 -0.68 -4.54 3.61
N VAL A 49 -0.07 -3.78 2.69
CA VAL A 49 0.94 -4.25 1.75
C VAL A 49 2.31 -4.15 2.42
N ARG A 50 2.86 -5.31 2.80
CA ARG A 50 4.20 -5.40 3.39
C ARG A 50 5.25 -5.11 2.33
N GLY A 51 6.28 -4.34 2.71
CA GLY A 51 7.30 -3.82 1.79
C GLY A 51 7.29 -2.30 1.72
N TRP A 52 6.13 -1.68 2.00
CA TRP A 52 5.97 -0.24 2.21
C TRP A 52 5.84 0.07 3.69
N ARG A 53 6.33 1.23 4.10
CA ARG A 53 6.07 1.79 5.42
C ARG A 53 4.59 2.12 5.57
N LEU A 54 4.20 2.36 6.81
CA LEU A 54 2.82 2.72 7.13
C LEU A 54 2.41 3.98 6.33
N ARG A 55 1.36 3.85 5.51
CA ARG A 55 0.84 4.93 4.66
C ARG A 55 1.84 5.43 3.62
N GLU A 56 2.74 4.60 3.13
CA GLU A 56 3.68 5.01 2.08
C GLU A 56 3.11 4.75 0.67
N LEU A 57 2.24 3.75 0.50
CA LEU A 57 1.80 3.31 -0.82
C LEU A 57 0.61 4.15 -1.35
N GLY A 58 0.74 4.61 -2.60
CA GLY A 58 -0.24 5.41 -3.35
C GLY A 58 -0.15 6.92 -3.11
N PRO A 59 -1.15 7.71 -3.57
CA PRO A 59 -2.22 7.31 -4.47
C PRO A 59 -1.76 7.20 -5.94
N GLY A 60 -1.78 5.99 -6.50
CA GLY A 60 -1.32 5.72 -7.88
C GLY A 60 0.11 6.20 -8.19
N GLU A 61 0.38 6.37 -9.47
CA GLU A 61 1.56 7.08 -10.02
C GLU A 61 1.45 8.62 -9.87
N GLY A 62 0.43 9.14 -9.19
CA GLY A 62 0.05 10.56 -9.24
C GLY A 62 0.76 11.49 -8.27
N LEU A 63 1.73 11.02 -7.49
CA LEU A 63 2.48 11.90 -6.59
C LEU A 63 3.60 12.63 -7.34
N PRO A 64 3.55 13.97 -7.46
CA PRO A 64 4.68 14.72 -7.98
C PRO A 64 5.90 14.48 -7.07
N PHE A 65 7.06 14.30 -7.70
CA PHE A 65 8.36 14.01 -7.08
C PHE A 65 8.69 14.89 -5.84
N ASP A 66 8.12 16.10 -5.80
CA ASP A 66 8.35 17.13 -4.79
C ASP A 66 7.48 17.00 -3.51
N THR A 67 6.32 16.34 -3.56
CA THR A 67 5.44 16.24 -2.37
C THR A 67 5.98 15.33 -1.25
N THR A 68 7.00 14.54 -1.55
CA THR A 68 7.70 13.66 -0.62
C THR A 68 9.16 14.08 -0.38
N ALA A 69 9.58 15.25 -0.91
CA ALA A 69 10.92 15.81 -0.74
C ALA A 69 11.05 16.76 0.48
N SER A 70 9.94 17.23 1.05
CA SER A 70 9.93 18.27 2.10
C SER A 70 9.80 17.76 3.55
N VAL A 71 9.74 16.43 3.78
CA VAL A 71 9.69 15.86 5.14
C VAL A 71 10.97 15.09 5.44
N GLN A 72 11.79 15.65 6.31
CA GLN A 72 12.96 14.98 6.88
C GLN A 72 12.47 13.84 7.81
N GLY A 73 12.31 12.64 7.24
CA GLY A 73 11.73 11.48 7.94
C GLY A 73 11.34 10.28 7.05
N GLY A 74 11.45 10.41 5.72
CA GLY A 74 11.11 9.37 4.75
C GLY A 74 9.74 9.60 4.09
N PRO A 75 9.47 8.96 2.93
CA PRO A 75 8.24 9.17 2.19
C PRO A 75 7.06 8.59 2.99
N SER A 76 6.22 9.46 3.55
CA SER A 76 4.90 9.08 4.06
C SER A 76 3.86 9.78 3.19
N ASN A 77 2.99 9.01 2.55
CA ASN A 77 1.86 9.52 1.81
C ASN A 77 0.77 9.93 2.82
N ILE A 78 0.83 11.20 3.22
CA ILE A 78 -0.21 11.84 4.05
C ILE A 78 -1.47 12.17 3.24
N LEU A 79 -1.50 11.90 1.94
CA LEU A 79 -2.63 12.24 1.09
C LEU A 79 -3.67 11.12 1.12
N GLY A 80 -3.25 9.86 1.17
CA GLY A 80 -4.17 8.72 1.11
C GLY A 80 -4.96 8.71 -0.19
N GLY A 81 -6.12 8.06 -0.21
CA GLY A 81 -7.01 8.01 -1.36
C GLY A 81 -8.47 7.80 -0.99
N ASP A 82 -9.33 7.95 -1.98
CA ASP A 82 -10.77 7.76 -1.83
C ASP A 82 -11.18 6.33 -2.17
N ILE A 83 -10.40 5.66 -3.02
CA ILE A 83 -10.61 4.26 -3.42
C ILE A 83 -9.40 3.46 -2.96
N LYS A 84 -9.64 2.24 -2.47
CA LYS A 84 -8.60 1.32 -2.01
C LYS A 84 -8.90 -0.09 -2.46
N LEU A 85 -7.87 -0.78 -2.91
CA LEU A 85 -7.91 -2.20 -3.21
C LEU A 85 -6.65 -2.85 -2.66
N GLU A 86 -6.81 -3.95 -1.92
CA GLU A 86 -5.71 -4.77 -1.46
C GLU A 86 -6.05 -6.25 -1.59
N SER A 87 -5.03 -7.04 -1.79
CA SER A 87 -5.06 -8.49 -1.74
C SER A 87 -3.83 -9.01 -1.03
N SER A 88 -3.96 -10.14 -0.35
CA SER A 88 -2.83 -10.81 0.26
C SER A 88 -3.04 -12.31 0.21
N ILE A 89 -1.99 -13.03 -0.15
CA ILE A 89 -1.91 -14.49 -0.12
C ILE A 89 -0.78 -14.83 0.84
N GLU A 90 -1.05 -15.66 1.84
CA GLU A 90 -0.08 -16.02 2.87
C GLU A 90 -0.11 -17.52 3.14
N VAL A 91 1.02 -18.20 3.01
CA VAL A 91 1.19 -19.58 3.42
C VAL A 91 1.86 -19.60 4.79
N ARG A 92 1.23 -20.29 5.74
CA ARG A 92 1.76 -20.47 7.11
C ARG A 92 1.98 -21.93 7.40
N THR A 93 3.16 -22.26 7.92
CA THR A 93 3.56 -23.63 8.26
C THR A 93 4.08 -23.67 9.68
N ILE A 94 3.53 -24.55 10.52
CA ILE A 94 4.09 -24.85 11.84
C ILE A 94 5.44 -25.53 11.63
N LEU A 95 6.52 -24.84 11.97
CA LEU A 95 7.88 -25.36 11.88
C LEU A 95 8.23 -26.16 13.14
N ILE A 96 7.89 -25.63 14.32
CA ILE A 96 8.16 -26.26 15.61
C ILE A 96 6.92 -26.12 16.50
N GLN A 97 6.40 -27.25 16.98
CA GLN A 97 5.16 -27.30 17.77
C GLN A 97 5.31 -26.68 19.15
N SER A 98 6.44 -26.92 19.83
CA SER A 98 6.62 -26.49 21.22
C SER A 98 8.10 -26.26 21.55
N PHE A 99 8.54 -25.02 21.36
CA PHE A 99 9.86 -24.57 21.78
C PHE A 99 9.76 -23.18 22.43
N LEU A 100 10.40 -23.01 23.59
CA LEU A 100 10.23 -21.82 24.45
C LEU A 100 8.76 -21.52 24.79
N ALA A 101 7.98 -22.57 25.04
CA ALA A 101 6.52 -22.51 25.27
C ALA A 101 5.71 -21.84 24.15
N ALA A 102 6.30 -21.69 22.96
CA ALA A 102 5.65 -21.16 21.77
C ALA A 102 5.64 -22.18 20.64
N ARG A 103 4.61 -22.05 19.80
CA ARG A 103 4.59 -22.64 18.48
C ARG A 103 5.27 -21.70 17.50
N TRP A 104 6.27 -22.21 16.79
CA TRP A 104 7.02 -21.45 15.77
C TRP A 104 6.37 -21.70 14.42
N VAL A 105 5.85 -20.64 13.82
CA VAL A 105 5.16 -20.69 12.54
C VAL A 105 5.95 -19.86 11.54
N GLY A 106 6.42 -20.50 10.47
CA GLY A 106 6.97 -19.81 9.32
C GLY A 106 5.84 -19.29 8.44
N ALA A 107 6.00 -18.10 7.88
CA ALA A 107 5.07 -17.51 6.95
C ALA A 107 5.81 -17.04 5.69
N THR A 108 5.20 -17.23 4.53
CA THR A 108 5.57 -16.55 3.29
C THR A 108 4.34 -15.89 2.72
N PHE A 109 4.51 -14.72 2.11
CA PHE A 109 3.37 -13.94 1.65
C PHE A 109 3.65 -13.20 0.36
N LEU A 110 2.57 -12.92 -0.36
CA LEU A 110 2.49 -12.02 -1.49
C LEU A 110 1.35 -11.05 -1.21
N ASP A 111 1.67 -9.77 -1.09
CA ASP A 111 0.72 -8.71 -0.90
C ASP A 111 0.67 -7.83 -2.15
N ALA A 112 -0.51 -7.35 -2.49
CA ALA A 112 -0.67 -6.37 -3.53
C ALA A 112 -1.73 -5.36 -3.13
N GLY A 113 -1.53 -4.09 -3.43
CA GLY A 113 -2.57 -3.10 -3.21
C GLY A 113 -2.19 -1.69 -3.58
N ASN A 114 -3.17 -0.81 -3.58
CA ASN A 114 -2.94 0.61 -3.73
C ASN A 114 -4.16 1.41 -3.23
N VAL A 115 -3.99 2.72 -3.15
CA VAL A 115 -5.07 3.70 -3.03
C VAL A 115 -5.06 4.64 -4.24
N TRP A 116 -6.20 5.25 -4.54
CA TRP A 116 -6.36 6.16 -5.66
C TRP A 116 -7.32 7.30 -5.29
N PHE A 117 -7.24 8.41 -6.03
CA PHE A 117 -8.24 9.46 -5.96
C PHE A 117 -9.56 9.02 -6.59
N GLY A 118 -10.66 9.49 -6.01
CA GLY A 118 -12.00 9.25 -6.51
C GLY A 118 -12.38 10.24 -7.61
N PRO A 119 -13.49 9.98 -8.35
CA PRO A 119 -13.86 10.77 -9.51
C PRO A 119 -14.14 12.27 -9.25
N ARG A 120 -14.39 12.67 -8.00
CA ARG A 120 -14.70 14.06 -7.62
C ARG A 120 -13.51 14.79 -7.00
N ASN A 121 -12.45 14.07 -6.65
CA ASN A 121 -11.28 14.64 -6.03
C ASN A 121 -10.34 15.03 -7.15
N GLU A 122 -10.03 16.31 -7.31
CA GLU A 122 -9.27 16.86 -8.44
C GLU A 122 -7.76 16.56 -8.37
N GLY A 123 -7.32 15.75 -7.40
CA GLY A 123 -5.93 15.38 -7.22
C GLY A 123 -5.05 16.58 -6.88
N PHE A 124 -3.74 16.46 -7.11
CA PHE A 124 -2.79 17.54 -6.95
C PHE A 124 -2.23 17.91 -8.33
N GLY A 125 -2.65 19.04 -8.89
CA GLY A 125 -1.99 19.58 -10.10
C GLY A 125 -2.84 20.36 -11.10
N GLN A 126 -4.16 20.52 -10.93
CA GLN A 126 -4.97 21.26 -11.93
C GLN A 126 -5.41 22.69 -11.54
N ASP A 127 -5.24 23.11 -10.28
CA ASP A 127 -5.93 24.31 -9.78
C ASP A 127 -5.06 25.54 -9.44
N GLU A 128 -3.84 25.65 -9.99
CA GLU A 128 -3.03 26.89 -9.87
C GLU A 128 -2.47 27.45 -11.21
N SER A 129 -2.97 27.00 -12.37
CA SER A 129 -2.61 27.60 -13.67
C SER A 129 -3.71 28.47 -14.29
N GLY A 130 -4.81 28.70 -13.58
CA GLY A 130 -6.01 29.35 -14.12
C GLY A 130 -6.43 30.69 -13.50
N ARG A 131 -5.80 31.17 -12.43
CA ARG A 131 -6.13 32.47 -11.83
C ARG A 131 -4.89 33.33 -11.62
N ASP A 132 -4.74 34.25 -12.57
CA ASP A 132 -4.00 35.50 -12.48
C ASP A 132 -2.47 35.41 -12.35
N SER A 133 -1.78 35.37 -13.50
CA SER A 133 -0.71 36.32 -13.82
C SER A 133 -0.32 36.20 -15.30
N GLY A 134 -0.66 37.23 -16.08
CA GLY A 134 -0.15 37.38 -17.44
C GLY A 134 1.37 37.53 -17.41
N GLY A 135 2.07 36.79 -18.27
CA GLY A 135 3.51 36.95 -18.41
C GLY A 135 4.22 35.72 -18.97
N GLN A 136 4.27 35.66 -20.30
CA GLN A 136 5.38 35.17 -21.12
C GLN A 136 6.22 33.96 -20.66
N ASN A 137 6.19 32.93 -21.53
CA ASN A 137 7.23 31.92 -21.75
C ASN A 137 7.29 30.75 -20.75
N SER A 138 6.25 29.93 -20.72
CA SER A 138 6.36 28.54 -20.28
C SER A 138 6.46 27.67 -21.52
N ARG A 139 7.67 27.17 -21.80
CA ARG A 139 7.86 26.07 -22.74
C ARG A 139 6.87 24.98 -22.35
N ALA A 140 6.00 24.60 -23.28
CA ALA A 140 5.18 23.42 -23.15
C ALA A 140 6.12 22.23 -22.91
N VAL A 141 6.32 21.87 -21.65
CA VAL A 141 6.66 20.51 -21.30
C VAL A 141 5.46 19.72 -21.80
N GLN A 142 5.62 19.03 -22.92
CA GLN A 142 4.73 17.96 -23.35
C GLN A 142 4.74 16.92 -22.24
N GLN A 143 3.89 17.14 -21.24
CA GLN A 143 3.59 16.21 -20.18
C GLN A 143 2.50 15.28 -20.72
N GLU A 144 2.87 14.55 -21.77
CA GLU A 144 2.10 13.44 -22.30
C GLU A 144 2.26 12.29 -21.26
N ASP A 145 1.14 11.85 -20.68
CA ASP A 145 1.02 10.81 -19.65
C ASP A 145 1.32 11.20 -18.18
N ALA A 146 0.89 12.37 -17.71
CA ALA A 146 0.69 12.57 -16.27
C ALA A 146 -0.46 11.65 -15.77
N ARG A 147 -0.13 10.43 -15.33
CA ARG A 147 -1.06 9.63 -14.53
C ARG A 147 -1.35 10.41 -13.25
N ASP A 148 -2.59 10.85 -13.11
CA ASP A 148 -3.07 11.77 -12.08
C ASP A 148 -3.39 11.08 -10.73
N GLY A 149 -3.14 9.77 -10.63
CA GLY A 149 -3.46 8.96 -9.46
C GLY A 149 -4.95 8.66 -9.29
N HIS A 150 -5.78 8.93 -10.31
CA HIS A 150 -7.21 8.64 -10.27
C HIS A 150 -7.51 7.17 -10.60
N PHE A 151 -8.59 6.68 -10.00
CA PHE A 151 -9.12 5.37 -10.34
C PHE A 151 -9.90 5.41 -11.66
N ARG A 152 -9.33 4.83 -12.72
CA ARG A 152 -9.89 4.69 -14.08
C ARG A 152 -10.36 3.26 -14.37
N GLY A 153 -10.70 2.49 -13.32
CA GLY A 153 -11.17 1.11 -13.45
C GLY A 153 -10.01 0.11 -13.56
N LEU A 154 -10.05 -0.76 -14.57
CA LEU A 154 -9.08 -1.85 -14.71
C LEU A 154 -7.66 -1.36 -15.04
N GLU A 155 -7.52 -0.21 -15.71
CA GLU A 155 -6.22 0.38 -16.02
C GLU A 155 -5.45 0.76 -14.75
N SER A 156 -6.15 1.24 -13.73
CA SER A 156 -5.55 1.57 -12.43
C SER A 156 -5.01 0.35 -11.68
N LEU A 157 -5.39 -0.87 -12.06
CA LEU A 157 -4.81 -2.08 -11.49
C LEU A 157 -3.35 -2.28 -11.91
N LEU A 158 -2.90 -1.61 -12.97
CA LEU A 158 -1.48 -1.58 -13.35
C LEU A 158 -0.64 -0.80 -12.33
N ASP A 159 -1.23 0.20 -11.67
CA ASP A 159 -0.55 1.01 -10.67
C ASP A 159 -0.52 0.31 -9.28
N VAL A 160 -0.65 -1.01 -9.19
CA VAL A 160 -0.73 -1.73 -7.91
C VAL A 160 0.66 -2.06 -7.38
N GLY A 161 0.97 -1.63 -6.16
CA GLY A 161 2.21 -2.03 -5.50
C GLY A 161 2.15 -3.49 -5.08
N VAL A 162 3.19 -4.26 -5.42
CA VAL A 162 3.30 -5.69 -5.11
C VAL A 162 4.51 -5.94 -4.22
N GLY A 163 4.28 -6.53 -3.05
CA GLY A 163 5.31 -6.89 -2.09
C GLY A 163 5.30 -8.39 -1.81
N THR A 164 6.46 -8.94 -1.50
CA THR A 164 6.60 -10.34 -1.07
C THR A 164 7.49 -10.43 0.13
N GLY A 165 7.43 -11.54 0.87
CA GLY A 165 8.33 -11.71 1.97
C GLY A 165 8.15 -13.00 2.74
N ALA A 166 8.94 -13.09 3.80
CA ALA A 166 8.93 -14.19 4.73
C ALA A 166 8.89 -13.67 6.16
N GLY A 167 8.30 -14.43 7.06
CA GLY A 167 8.19 -14.07 8.45
C GLY A 167 8.19 -15.26 9.37
N ILE A 168 8.44 -14.98 10.64
CA ILE A 168 8.36 -15.94 11.74
C ILE A 168 7.34 -15.41 12.74
N ARG A 169 6.47 -16.31 13.19
CA ARG A 169 5.50 -16.05 14.26
C ARG A 169 5.76 -16.98 15.43
N LEU A 170 5.82 -16.40 16.60
CA LEU A 170 5.92 -17.08 17.88
C LEU A 170 4.55 -16.99 18.53
N GLU A 171 3.85 -18.11 18.58
CA GLU A 171 2.50 -18.20 19.13
C GLU A 171 2.57 -18.87 20.50
N TRP A 172 2.58 -18.06 21.56
CA TRP A 172 2.28 -18.49 22.93
C TRP A 172 0.76 -18.53 23.14
N GLU A 173 0.31 -19.13 24.23
CA GLU A 173 -1.12 -19.25 24.57
C GLU A 173 -1.83 -17.88 24.69
N TYR A 174 -1.13 -16.87 25.19
CA TYR A 174 -1.67 -15.53 25.46
C TYR A 174 -1.09 -14.43 24.56
N LEU A 175 -0.10 -14.76 23.72
CA LEU A 175 0.67 -13.77 22.97
C LEU A 175 1.11 -14.31 21.63
N VAL A 176 0.99 -13.47 20.59
CA VAL A 176 1.65 -13.72 19.31
C VAL A 176 2.68 -12.62 19.08
N VAL A 177 3.91 -13.00 18.76
CA VAL A 177 4.93 -12.07 18.25
C VAL A 177 5.22 -12.44 16.80
N ARG A 178 5.27 -11.44 15.93
CA ARG A 178 5.57 -11.60 14.51
C ARG A 178 6.74 -10.74 14.10
N LEU A 179 7.59 -11.32 13.27
CA LEU A 179 8.68 -10.65 12.59
C LEU A 179 8.55 -10.98 11.11
N ASP A 180 8.31 -9.97 10.27
CA ASP A 180 8.16 -10.15 8.82
C ASP A 180 9.22 -9.32 8.10
N LEU A 181 9.90 -9.94 7.14
CA LEU A 181 10.85 -9.30 6.25
C LEU A 181 10.21 -9.22 4.87
N ALA A 182 10.04 -8.01 4.35
CA ALA A 182 9.30 -7.77 3.12
C ALA A 182 10.13 -7.03 2.09
N TYR A 183 10.00 -7.42 0.83
CA TYR A 183 10.62 -6.82 -0.33
C TYR A 183 9.56 -6.24 -1.25
N ARG A 184 9.86 -5.10 -1.89
CA ARG A 184 9.03 -4.54 -2.95
C ARG A 184 9.38 -5.26 -4.26
N LEU A 185 8.40 -5.90 -4.87
CA LEU A 185 8.56 -6.52 -6.19
C LEU A 185 8.18 -5.56 -7.32
N HIS A 186 7.17 -4.73 -7.09
CA HIS A 186 6.73 -3.72 -8.02
C HIS A 186 6.31 -2.47 -7.25
N ASP A 187 6.97 -1.36 -7.50
CA ASP A 187 6.66 -0.05 -6.92
C ASP A 187 6.07 0.85 -8.02
N PRO A 188 4.80 1.27 -7.88
CA PRO A 188 4.10 2.10 -8.86
C PRO A 188 4.38 3.59 -8.63
N SER A 189 5.34 3.98 -7.79
CA SER A 189 5.66 5.39 -7.61
C SER A 189 6.55 5.92 -8.76
N PRO A 190 6.37 7.17 -9.22
CA PRO A 190 7.18 7.78 -10.29
C PRO A 190 8.67 7.92 -9.98
N ARG A 191 9.08 7.59 -8.75
CA ARG A 191 10.47 7.61 -8.31
C ARG A 191 11.26 6.39 -8.76
N ASN A 192 10.59 5.36 -9.30
CA ASN A 192 11.20 4.08 -9.64
C ASN A 192 10.90 3.73 -11.10
N ASP A 193 11.37 4.57 -12.02
CA ASP A 193 11.22 4.41 -13.48
C ASP A 193 12.09 3.29 -14.06
N ASP A 194 12.89 2.63 -13.23
CA ASP A 194 13.74 1.53 -13.65
C ASP A 194 13.31 0.22 -12.96
N VAL A 195 12.61 -0.62 -13.71
CA VAL A 195 12.23 -1.99 -13.29
C VAL A 195 13.47 -2.88 -13.07
N PHE A 196 14.66 -2.44 -13.50
CA PHE A 196 15.91 -3.18 -13.43
C PHE A 196 17.14 -2.40 -12.94
N ALA A 197 17.06 -1.11 -12.59
CA ALA A 197 18.19 -0.45 -11.93
C ALA A 197 18.21 -0.77 -10.44
N ASP A 198 19.20 -1.57 -10.05
CA ASP A 198 20.11 -1.51 -8.87
C ASP A 198 19.73 -0.78 -7.56
N ASP A 199 18.47 -0.47 -7.31
CA ASP A 199 17.97 0.07 -6.05
C ASP A 199 16.79 -0.78 -5.57
N PHE A 200 17.03 -2.09 -5.44
CA PHE A 200 16.19 -2.94 -4.56
C PHE A 200 16.21 -2.28 -3.18
N SER A 201 15.20 -1.44 -2.90
CA SER A 201 14.99 -0.88 -1.57
C SER A 201 15.09 -2.06 -0.61
N GLY A 202 16.10 -2.02 0.27
CA GLY A 202 16.45 -3.16 1.10
C GLY A 202 15.24 -3.68 1.87
N PRO A 203 15.26 -4.95 2.31
CA PRO A 203 14.10 -5.55 2.92
C PRO A 203 13.58 -4.72 4.10
N LEU A 204 12.28 -4.46 4.11
CA LEU A 204 11.62 -3.75 5.19
C LEU A 204 11.26 -4.74 6.29
N LEU A 205 11.78 -4.49 7.49
CA LEU A 205 11.44 -5.26 8.67
C LEU A 205 10.16 -4.72 9.31
N HIS A 206 9.20 -5.60 9.50
CA HIS A 206 7.99 -5.34 10.26
C HIS A 206 7.97 -6.18 11.52
N PHE A 207 7.55 -5.55 12.61
CA PHE A 207 7.41 -6.18 13.92
C PHE A 207 6.01 -5.94 14.45
N GLY A 208 5.44 -6.97 15.08
CA GLY A 208 4.14 -6.89 15.72
C GLY A 208 4.07 -7.75 16.98
N ILE A 209 3.36 -7.24 17.98
CA ILE A 209 3.07 -7.94 19.23
C ILE A 209 1.55 -7.93 19.45
N GLY A 210 1.01 -9.07 19.86
CA GLY A 210 -0.39 -9.25 20.20
C GLY A 210 -1.20 -9.91 19.09
N GLN A 211 -2.49 -10.09 19.36
CA GLN A 211 -3.46 -10.52 18.36
C GLN A 211 -3.75 -9.31 17.46
N ALA A 212 -3.26 -9.34 16.22
CA ALA A 212 -3.72 -8.37 15.22
C ALA A 212 -5.16 -8.74 14.84
N PHE A 213 -6.13 -7.95 15.29
CA PHE A 213 -7.54 -8.00 14.91
C PHE A 213 -7.73 -7.50 13.47
#